data_AF-A0A520GAX4-F1
#
_entry.id   AF-A0A520GAX4-F1
#
_cell.length_a   1.000
_cell.length_b   1.000
_cell.length_c   1.000
_cell.angle_alpha   90.00
_cell.angle_beta   90.00
_cell.angle_gamma   90.00
#
_symmetry.space_group_name_H-M   'P 1'
#
loop_
_entity.id
_entity.type
_entity.pdbx_description
1 polymer ?
#
loop_
_entity_poly.entity_id
_entity_poly.type
_entity_poly.pdbx_seq_one_letter_code
_entity_poly.pdbx_strand_id
1 'polypeptide(L)' 'MPGYSDPGFDTLALHAGASPDPATGARAVPIHLTTSFVFESSD' A
#
# COMPACT_ATOMS: atom_id res chain seq x y z
N MET A 1 -12.15 22.67 7.64
CA MET A 1 -11.46 21.69 8.50
C MET A 1 -11.46 20.37 7.74
N PRO A 2 -10.32 19.69 7.63
CA PRO A 2 -10.26 18.38 6.97
C PRO A 2 -11.26 17.42 7.65
N GLY A 3 -12.16 16.85 6.84
CA GLY A 3 -13.19 15.92 7.29
C GLY A 3 -12.73 14.47 7.17
N TYR A 4 -13.57 13.51 7.54
CA TYR A 4 -13.26 12.07 7.33
C TYR A 4 -12.92 11.74 5.86
N SER A 5 -13.56 12.42 4.91
CA SER A 5 -13.32 12.25 3.47
C SER A 5 -12.13 13.05 2.91
N ASP A 6 -11.47 13.87 3.74
CA ASP A 6 -10.34 14.72 3.36
C ASP A 6 -9.41 14.88 4.55
N PRO A 7 -8.56 13.89 4.86
CA PRO A 7 -7.74 13.88 6.06
C PRO A 7 -6.63 14.94 6.01
N GLY A 8 -6.22 15.41 7.21
CA GLY A 8 -5.12 16.38 7.34
C GLY A 8 -3.74 15.78 7.04
N PHE A 9 -2.73 16.66 6.93
CA PHE A 9 -1.36 16.29 6.56
C PHE A 9 -0.76 15.19 7.46
N ASP A 10 -0.88 15.30 8.78
CA ASP A 10 -0.28 14.32 9.70
C ASP A 10 -0.83 12.90 9.49
N THR A 11 -2.14 12.79 9.24
CA THR A 11 -2.79 11.51 8.92
C THR A 11 -2.32 10.98 7.57
N LEU A 12 -2.22 11.86 6.56
CA LEU A 12 -1.73 11.48 5.23
C LEU A 12 -0.27 11.06 5.27
N ALA A 13 0.58 11.76 6.00
CA ALA A 13 2.00 11.42 6.15
C ALA A 13 2.19 10.02 6.75
N LEU A 14 1.28 9.59 7.64
CA LEU A 14 1.33 8.27 8.25
C LEU A 14 0.72 7.15 7.38
N HIS A 15 -0.36 7.44 6.64
CA HIS A 15 -1.18 6.39 6.03
C HIS A 15 -1.29 6.45 4.50
N ALA A 16 -1.06 7.59 3.86
CA ALA A 16 -1.22 7.70 2.42
C ALA A 16 -0.15 6.86 1.68
N GLY A 17 -0.58 6.20 0.61
CA GLY A 17 0.31 5.35 -0.21
C GLY A 17 0.60 3.96 0.36
N ALA A 18 0.04 3.61 1.53
CA ALA A 18 0.16 2.28 2.12
C ALA A 18 -1.18 1.78 2.67
N SER A 19 -1.50 0.52 2.42
CA SER A 19 -2.59 -0.21 3.06
C SER A 19 -2.09 -1.56 3.54
N PRO A 20 -2.77 -2.23 4.49
CA PRO A 20 -2.42 -3.60 4.85
C PRO A 20 -2.40 -4.50 3.61
N ASP A 21 -1.40 -5.37 3.52
CA ASP A 21 -1.28 -6.32 2.42
C ASP A 21 -2.52 -7.25 2.39
N PRO A 22 -3.26 -7.32 1.28
CA PRO A 22 -4.46 -8.15 1.20
C PRO A 22 -4.17 -9.66 1.30
N ALA A 23 -2.96 -10.10 0.97
CA ALA A 23 -2.63 -11.53 1.00
C ALA A 23 -2.33 -12.03 2.42
N THR A 24 -1.70 -11.22 3.28
CA THR A 24 -1.21 -11.65 4.60
C THR A 24 -1.72 -10.81 5.78
N GLY A 25 -2.28 -9.63 5.52
CA GLY A 25 -2.65 -8.64 6.55
C GLY A 25 -1.47 -7.86 7.13
N ALA A 26 -0.26 -8.00 6.58
CA ALA A 26 0.91 -7.24 7.02
C ALA A 26 0.65 -5.72 6.91
N ARG A 27 0.91 -4.98 7.99
CA ARG A 27 0.73 -3.51 8.01
C ARG A 27 1.94 -2.75 7.48
N ALA A 28 3.14 -3.31 7.63
CA ALA A 28 4.33 -2.78 6.98
C ALA A 28 4.31 -3.17 5.51
N VAL A 29 4.72 -2.25 4.63
CA VAL A 29 4.83 -2.53 3.19
C VAL A 29 5.88 -3.62 2.97
N PRO A 30 5.57 -4.70 2.24
CA PRO A 30 6.53 -5.76 1.95
C PRO A 30 7.76 -5.22 1.18
N ILE A 31 8.94 -5.76 1.51
CA ILE A 31 10.14 -5.51 0.71
C ILE A 31 10.14 -6.50 -0.45
N HIS A 32 9.76 -6.02 -1.64
CA HIS A 32 9.85 -6.80 -2.89
C HIS A 32 11.29 -6.85 -3.39
N LEU A 33 12.15 -7.60 -2.69
CA LEU A 33 13.54 -7.81 -3.07
C LEU A 33 13.65 -8.84 -4.21
N THR A 34 13.11 -8.46 -5.37
CA THR A 34 13.15 -9.23 -6.61
C THR A 34 13.45 -8.29 -7.77
N THR A 35 13.96 -8.83 -8.87
CA THR A 35 14.23 -8.08 -10.11
C THR A 35 13.10 -8.24 -11.14
N SER A 36 12.15 -9.16 -10.93
CA SER A 36 11.10 -9.49 -11.89
C SER A 36 9.85 -10.09 -11.23
N PHE A 37 8.71 -10.02 -11.93
CA PHE A 37 7.44 -10.64 -11.56
C PHE A 37 6.96 -11.62 -12.64
N VAL A 38 6.17 -12.60 -12.24
CA VAL A 38 5.61 -13.64 -13.13
C VAL A 38 4.39 -13.09 -13.88
N PHE A 39 4.27 -13.43 -15.16
CA PHE A 39 3.05 -13.21 -15.95
C PHE A 39 2.08 -14.36 -15.74
N GLU A 40 0.77 -14.07 -15.70
CA GLU A 40 -0.26 -15.10 -15.54
C GLU A 40 -0.38 -16.01 -16.78
N SER A 41 -0.08 -15.49 -17.98
CA SER A 41 -0.17 -16.21 -19.25
C SER A 41 0.96 -15.81 -20.20
N SER A 42 1.31 -16.72 -21.11
CA SER A 42 2.25 -16.50 -22.22
C SER A 42 1.57 -16.28 -23.59
N ASP A 43 0.26 -16.51 -23.66
CA ASP A 43 -0.57 -16.18 -24.83
C ASP A 43 -0.83 -14.66 -24.92
#